data_AF-A0A257GDU6-F1
#
_entry.id   AF-A0A257GDU6-F1
#
_cell.length_a   1.000
_cell.length_b   1.000
_cell.length_c   1.000
_cell.angle_alpha   90.00
_cell.angle_beta   90.00
_cell.angle_gamma   90.00
#
_symmetry.space_group_name_H-M   'P 1'
#
loop_
_entity.id
_entity.type
_entity.pdbx_description
1 polymer ?
#
loop_
_entity_poly.entity_id
_entity_poly.type
_entity_poly.pdbx_seq_one_letter_code
_entity_poly.pdbx_strand_id
1 'polypeptide(L)'
;MRQASEPSVEEILESIKKVIARDNRADAARERSRREVAAEAVTPTRVIARPAPRQESRPASFPADVLDLTEVAAQILNEDRAAPAASDDDEDDDAPLLAEEAATSMRDSLAALAMLSAPGAAPQIVRSGETSLEALVRDMLRPQLAEWLDRNLPPMVEKLVAAEIARIVGKKG
;
A
#
# COMPACT_ATOMS: atom_id res chain seq x y z
N MET A 1 33.96 -4.43 -27.16
CA MET A 1 32.94 -4.00 -26.19
C MET A 1 32.20 -2.82 -26.81
N ARG A 2 30.88 -2.72 -27.00
CA ARG A 2 29.69 -3.52 -26.68
C ARG A 2 28.72 -3.30 -27.86
N GLN A 3 28.10 -4.34 -28.41
CA GLN A 3 26.96 -4.18 -29.31
C GLN A 3 25.69 -4.29 -28.46
N ALA A 4 24.84 -3.27 -28.53
CA ALA A 4 23.53 -3.23 -27.89
C ALA A 4 22.61 -4.19 -28.65
N SER A 5 22.16 -5.26 -27.97
CA SER A 5 21.13 -6.14 -28.50
C SER A 5 19.84 -5.35 -28.71
N GLU A 6 19.27 -5.44 -29.90
CA GLU A 6 17.93 -4.95 -30.21
C GLU A 6 16.92 -5.57 -29.24
N PRO A 7 15.94 -4.81 -28.73
CA PRO A 7 15.02 -5.29 -27.70
C PRO A 7 14.22 -6.49 -28.20
N SER A 8 14.16 -7.54 -27.37
CA SER A 8 13.47 -8.79 -27.71
C SER A 8 11.95 -8.57 -27.71
N VAL A 9 11.22 -9.37 -28.50
CA VAL A 9 9.75 -9.31 -28.61
C VAL A 9 9.08 -9.44 -27.23
N GLU A 10 9.67 -10.24 -26.34
CA GLU A 10 9.23 -10.44 -24.97
C GLU A 10 9.35 -9.15 -24.13
N GLU A 11 10.41 -8.35 -24.33
CA GLU A 11 10.58 -7.05 -23.69
C GLU A 11 9.55 -6.03 -24.20
N ILE A 12 9.23 -6.07 -25.50
CA ILE A 12 8.17 -5.25 -26.10
C ILE A 12 6.82 -5.60 -25.48
N LEU A 13 6.53 -6.88 -25.23
CA LEU A 13 5.30 -7.33 -24.59
C LEU A 13 5.24 -6.99 -23.09
N GLU A 14 6.36 -7.08 -22.36
CA GLU A 14 6.44 -6.61 -20.96
C GLU A 14 6.24 -5.09 -20.86
N SER A 15 6.78 -4.33 -21.81
CA SER A 15 6.59 -2.88 -21.89
C SER A 15 5.12 -2.52 -22.14
N ILE A 16 4.45 -3.16 -23.11
CA ILE A 16 3.00 -3.00 -23.36
C ILE A 16 2.19 -3.36 -22.12
N LYS A 17 2.50 -4.47 -21.44
CA LYS A 17 1.80 -4.90 -20.21
C LYS A 17 1.97 -3.90 -19.06
N LYS A 18 3.17 -3.33 -18.90
CA LYS A 18 3.46 -2.32 -17.87
C LYS A 18 2.76 -1.00 -18.14
N VAL A 19 2.68 -0.56 -19.40
CA VAL A 19 1.97 0.66 -19.80
C VAL A 19 0.46 0.50 -19.62
N ILE A 20 -0.14 -0.61 -20.03
CA ILE A 20 -1.58 -0.87 -19.84
C ILE A 20 -1.95 -0.93 -18.35
N ALA A 21 -1.12 -1.55 -17.50
CA ALA A 21 -1.36 -1.59 -16.07
C ALA A 21 -1.27 -0.20 -15.41
N ARG A 22 -0.41 0.67 -15.94
CA ARG A 22 -0.26 2.07 -15.51
C ARG A 22 -1.47 2.91 -15.94
N ASP A 23 -1.91 2.80 -17.19
CA ASP A 23 -3.06 3.55 -17.71
C ASP A 23 -4.38 3.12 -17.06
N ASN A 24 -4.60 1.81 -16.82
CA ASN A 24 -5.78 1.34 -16.09
C ASN A 24 -5.82 1.86 -14.65
N ARG A 25 -4.67 1.96 -13.97
CA ARG A 25 -4.59 2.57 -12.63
C ARG A 25 -4.90 4.07 -12.67
N ALA A 26 -4.43 4.77 -13.69
CA ALA A 26 -4.70 6.19 -13.88
C ALA A 26 -6.18 6.45 -14.21
N ASP A 27 -6.79 5.65 -15.08
CA ASP A 27 -8.20 5.75 -15.44
C ASP A 27 -9.12 5.39 -14.26
N ALA A 28 -8.77 4.38 -13.47
CA ALA A 28 -9.48 4.05 -12.23
C ALA A 28 -9.38 5.18 -11.19
N ALA A 29 -8.26 5.91 -11.13
CA ALA A 29 -8.12 7.07 -10.23
C ALA A 29 -8.94 8.28 -10.72
N ARG A 30 -8.96 8.54 -12.03
CA ARG A 30 -9.76 9.61 -12.65
C ARG A 30 -11.27 9.37 -12.49
N GLU A 31 -11.72 8.13 -12.65
CA GLU A 31 -13.13 7.76 -12.47
C GLU A 31 -13.57 7.87 -11.00
N ARG A 32 -12.71 7.49 -10.03
CA ARG A 32 -12.98 7.74 -8.60
C ARG A 32 -13.13 9.23 -8.29
N SER A 33 -12.19 10.05 -8.77
CA SER A 33 -12.24 11.50 -8.58
C SER A 33 -13.50 12.12 -9.23
N ARG A 34 -13.91 11.65 -10.41
CA ARG A 34 -15.13 12.11 -11.08
C ARG A 34 -16.41 11.76 -10.31
N ARG A 35 -16.44 10.60 -9.64
CA ARG A 35 -17.56 10.19 -8.77
C ARG A 35 -17.62 10.95 -7.46
N GLU A 36 -16.48 11.27 -6.87
CA GLU A 36 -16.39 12.08 -5.66
C GLU A 36 -16.89 13.52 -5.92
N VAL A 37 -16.48 14.14 -7.03
CA VAL A 37 -16.98 15.47 -7.45
C VAL A 37 -18.49 15.44 -7.76
N ALA A 38 -18.99 14.34 -8.35
CA ALA A 38 -20.43 14.18 -8.62
C ALA A 38 -21.26 13.95 -7.34
N ALA A 39 -20.69 13.31 -6.32
CA ALA A 39 -21.33 13.07 -5.03
C ALA A 39 -21.43 14.36 -4.19
N GLU A 40 -20.51 15.31 -4.36
CA GLU A 40 -20.53 16.59 -3.65
C GLU A 40 -21.54 17.60 -4.23
N ALA A 41 -22.02 17.40 -5.47
CA ALA A 41 -22.99 18.27 -6.13
C ALA A 41 -24.47 17.95 -5.84
N VAL A 42 -24.79 16.86 -5.12
CA VAL A 42 -26.18 16.43 -4.84
C VAL A 42 -26.49 16.60 -3.35
N THR A 43 -26.96 17.79 -2.97
CA THR A 43 -27.59 18.05 -1.65
C THR A 43 -29.11 17.99 -1.75
N PRO A 44 -29.84 17.32 -0.83
CA PRO A 44 -31.29 17.48 -0.72
C PRO A 44 -31.65 18.61 0.27
N THR A 45 -32.61 19.42 -0.18
CA THR A 45 -33.35 20.56 0.39
C THR A 45 -33.67 20.62 1.91
N ARG A 46 -33.23 21.74 2.52
CA ARG A 46 -33.93 22.74 3.38
C ARG A 46 -34.52 22.34 4.76
N VAL A 47 -33.87 22.86 5.81
CA VAL A 47 -34.48 23.23 7.09
C VAL A 47 -34.24 24.73 7.33
N ILE A 48 -35.30 25.46 7.66
CA ILE A 48 -35.28 26.90 7.89
C ILE A 48 -34.77 27.14 9.32
N ALA A 49 -33.59 27.73 9.48
CA ALA A 49 -33.10 28.26 10.75
C ALA A 49 -32.30 29.55 10.52
N ARG A 50 -32.63 30.58 11.31
CA ARG A 50 -32.07 31.94 11.29
C ARG A 50 -30.54 31.92 11.53
N PRO A 51 -29.71 32.63 10.73
CA PRO A 51 -28.26 32.55 10.90
C PRO A 51 -27.80 33.37 12.12
N ALA A 52 -27.13 32.71 13.06
CA ALA A 52 -26.22 33.36 14.01
C ALA A 52 -24.84 33.50 13.35
N PRO A 53 -24.05 34.57 13.63
CA PRO A 53 -22.75 34.76 13.01
C PRO A 53 -21.78 33.69 13.51
N ARG A 54 -21.17 32.94 12.58
CA ARG A 54 -20.07 32.00 12.85
C ARG A 54 -18.80 32.81 13.12
N GLN A 55 -18.17 32.58 14.26
CA GLN A 55 -16.80 33.03 14.52
C GLN A 55 -15.84 32.32 13.54
N GLU A 56 -15.05 33.12 12.82
CA GLU A 56 -13.98 32.65 11.95
C GLU A 56 -12.93 31.86 12.75
N SER A 57 -12.48 30.77 12.15
CA SER A 57 -11.51 29.82 12.65
C SER A 57 -10.18 30.49 12.97
N ARG A 58 -9.75 30.41 14.24
CA ARG A 58 -8.36 30.69 14.64
C ARG A 58 -7.45 29.61 14.00
N PRO A 59 -6.34 29.94 13.31
CA PRO A 59 -5.43 28.93 12.82
C PRO A 59 -4.81 28.20 14.02
N ALA A 60 -4.76 26.86 13.95
CA ALA A 60 -4.11 26.04 14.95
C ALA A 60 -2.63 26.46 15.05
N SER A 61 -2.22 26.95 16.21
CA SER A 61 -0.81 27.20 16.51
C SER A 61 -0.11 25.85 16.58
N PHE A 62 0.83 25.59 15.67
CA PHE A 62 1.77 24.50 15.83
C PHE A 62 2.63 24.77 17.09
N PRO A 63 2.97 23.75 17.89
CA PRO A 63 3.86 23.94 19.03
C PRO A 63 5.24 24.41 18.55
N ALA A 64 5.85 25.34 19.27
CA ALA A 64 7.14 25.96 18.94
C ALA A 64 8.36 25.01 19.03
N ASP A 65 8.13 23.73 19.35
CA ASP A 65 9.16 22.71 19.56
C ASP A 65 9.37 21.78 18.35
N VAL A 66 8.80 22.11 17.17
CA VAL A 66 9.07 21.38 15.92
C VAL A 66 10.37 21.93 15.32
N LEU A 67 11.43 21.11 15.35
CA LEU A 67 12.72 21.45 14.75
C LEU A 67 12.59 21.59 13.23
N ASP A 68 12.92 22.77 12.69
CA ASP A 68 12.95 22.99 11.25
C ASP A 68 14.26 22.44 10.67
N LEU A 69 14.15 21.32 9.95
CA LEU A 69 15.29 20.66 9.33
C LEU A 69 15.95 21.52 8.25
N THR A 70 15.22 22.47 7.66
CA THR A 70 15.80 23.41 6.68
C THR A 70 16.70 24.45 7.34
N GLU A 71 16.38 24.88 8.57
CA GLU A 71 17.21 25.80 9.36
C GLU A 71 18.49 25.13 9.85
N VAL A 72 18.39 23.88 10.33
CA VAL A 72 19.56 23.08 10.74
C VAL A 72 20.49 22.80 9.56
N ALA A 73 19.94 22.44 8.39
CA ALA A 73 20.74 22.23 7.19
C ALA A 73 21.46 23.52 6.74
N ALA A 74 20.77 24.67 6.80
CA ALA A 74 21.38 25.95 6.49
C ALA A 74 22.51 26.33 7.47
N GLN A 75 22.35 26.01 8.75
CA GLN A 75 23.37 26.27 9.77
C GLN A 75 24.64 25.45 9.53
N ILE A 76 24.50 24.15 9.25
CA ILE A 76 25.62 23.24 8.96
C ILE A 76 26.39 23.72 7.71
N LEU A 77 25.69 24.09 6.64
CA LEU A 77 26.32 24.54 5.39
C LEU A 77 27.02 25.90 5.51
N ASN A 78 26.64 26.72 6.50
CA ASN A 78 27.20 28.06 6.68
C ASN A 78 28.43 28.07 7.61
N GLU A 79 28.59 27.05 8.46
CA GLU A 79 29.78 26.86 9.30
C GLU A 79 31.02 26.48 8.47
N ASP A 80 30.85 25.81 7.33
CA ASP A 80 31.95 25.38 6.44
C ASP A 80 32.51 26.48 5.52
N ARG A 81 31.96 27.70 5.55
CA ARG A 81 32.36 28.77 4.62
C ARG A 81 33.53 29.64 5.12
N ALA A 82 34.23 29.24 6.18
CA ALA A 82 35.35 29.97 6.74
C ALA A 82 36.73 29.31 6.43
N ALA A 83 37.33 29.76 5.32
CA ALA A 83 38.75 29.71 4.92
C ALA A 83 39.23 28.51 4.03
N PRO A 84 40.38 28.65 3.33
CA PRO A 84 40.47 28.96 1.90
C PRO A 84 40.94 27.79 1.02
N ALA A 85 40.70 27.92 -0.29
CA ALA A 85 41.16 26.99 -1.32
C ALA A 85 42.70 26.78 -1.31
N ALA A 86 43.14 25.53 -1.13
CA ALA A 86 44.30 24.90 -1.77
C ALA A 86 44.53 23.48 -1.24
N SER A 87 44.19 22.47 -2.04
CA SER A 87 45.04 21.30 -2.34
C SER A 87 44.25 20.32 -3.21
N ASP A 88 44.79 20.02 -4.37
CA ASP A 88 44.46 18.84 -5.17
C ASP A 88 44.44 17.60 -4.26
N ASP A 89 43.36 16.83 -4.30
CA ASP A 89 43.32 15.39 -4.01
C ASP A 89 41.93 14.85 -4.42
N ASP A 90 41.66 14.83 -5.73
CA ASP A 90 40.59 14.05 -6.36
C ASP A 90 41.01 12.56 -6.51
N GLU A 91 41.69 11.97 -5.51
CA GLU A 91 42.19 10.59 -5.59
C GLU A 91 41.65 9.61 -4.53
N ASP A 92 40.80 10.02 -3.58
CA ASP A 92 40.30 9.11 -2.52
C ASP A 92 38.77 9.08 -2.32
N ASP A 93 37.99 9.33 -3.37
CA ASP A 93 36.50 9.26 -3.28
C ASP A 93 35.96 7.81 -3.21
N ASP A 94 36.83 6.80 -3.35
CA ASP A 94 36.50 5.36 -3.29
C ASP A 94 37.05 4.66 -2.02
N ALA A 95 37.61 5.42 -1.07
CA ALA A 95 38.10 4.83 0.17
C ALA A 95 36.94 4.30 1.05
N PRO A 96 36.98 3.04 1.50
CA PRO A 96 35.91 2.49 2.34
C PRO A 96 35.78 3.29 3.64
N LEU A 97 34.59 3.86 3.85
CA LEU A 97 34.24 4.69 5.02
C LEU A 97 34.23 3.93 6.35
N LEU A 98 34.36 2.60 6.31
CA LEU A 98 34.32 1.72 7.46
C LEU A 98 35.59 0.89 7.51
N ALA A 99 36.09 0.67 8.73
CA ALA A 99 37.12 -0.34 8.95
C ALA A 99 36.56 -1.73 8.55
N GLU A 100 37.37 -2.52 7.83
CA GLU A 100 36.95 -3.84 7.33
C GLU A 100 36.49 -4.77 8.47
N GLU A 101 37.13 -4.68 9.65
CA GLU A 101 36.75 -5.41 10.85
C GLU A 101 35.32 -5.08 11.31
N ALA A 102 34.95 -3.79 11.29
CA ALA A 102 33.60 -3.35 11.65
C ALA A 102 32.56 -3.82 10.62
N ALA A 103 32.91 -3.76 9.33
CA ALA A 103 32.05 -4.26 8.25
C ALA A 103 31.80 -5.76 8.37
N THR A 104 32.83 -6.54 8.72
CA THR A 104 32.75 -7.99 8.92
C THR A 104 31.89 -8.32 10.15
N SER A 105 32.14 -7.66 11.29
CA SER A 105 31.35 -7.84 12.51
C SER A 105 29.85 -7.53 12.31
N MET A 106 29.52 -6.50 11.53
CA MET A 106 28.13 -6.17 11.19
C MET A 106 27.49 -7.23 10.30
N ARG A 107 28.20 -7.74 9.28
CA ARG A 107 27.71 -8.82 8.42
C ARG A 107 27.45 -10.09 9.23
N ASP A 108 28.33 -10.44 10.16
CA ASP A 108 28.18 -11.62 11.02
C ASP A 108 26.98 -11.48 11.97
N SER A 109 26.81 -10.30 12.58
CA SER A 109 25.64 -10.01 13.43
C SER A 109 24.33 -10.08 12.65
N LEU A 110 24.32 -9.55 11.41
CA LEU A 110 23.17 -9.63 10.52
C LEU A 110 22.88 -11.07 10.09
N ALA A 111 23.92 -11.86 9.82
CA ALA A 111 23.79 -13.28 9.47
C ALA A 111 23.21 -14.10 10.64
N ALA A 112 23.65 -13.85 11.88
CA ALA A 112 23.11 -14.48 13.07
C ALA A 112 21.63 -14.12 13.28
N LEU A 113 21.26 -12.85 13.09
CA LEU A 113 19.86 -12.40 13.15
C LEU A 113 19.01 -13.02 12.04
N ALA A 114 19.54 -13.16 10.83
CA ALA A 114 18.86 -13.81 9.73
C ALA A 114 18.62 -15.30 10.01
N MET A 115 19.58 -16.00 10.65
CA MET A 115 19.39 -17.39 11.07
C MET A 115 18.32 -17.53 12.15
N LEU A 116 18.23 -16.59 13.10
CA LEU A 116 17.20 -16.61 14.15
C LEU A 116 15.82 -16.21 13.62
N SER A 117 15.76 -15.32 12.63
CA SER A 117 14.52 -14.79 12.06
C SER A 117 14.04 -15.53 10.82
N ALA A 118 14.80 -16.52 10.34
CA ALA A 118 14.38 -17.36 9.24
C ALA A 118 13.12 -18.14 9.66
N PRO A 119 11.97 -17.98 8.95
CA PRO A 119 10.81 -18.79 9.22
C PRO A 119 11.19 -20.26 9.00
N GLY A 120 11.00 -21.11 10.02
CA GLY A 120 11.40 -22.52 10.00
C GLY A 120 10.70 -23.40 8.95
N ALA A 121 9.86 -22.82 8.10
CA ALA A 121 9.19 -23.47 6.99
C ALA A 121 9.43 -22.69 5.70
N ALA A 122 9.92 -23.38 4.66
CA ALA A 122 10.00 -22.82 3.32
C ALA A 122 8.61 -22.34 2.87
N PRO A 123 8.50 -21.19 2.17
CA PRO A 123 7.22 -20.72 1.65
C PRO A 123 6.69 -21.77 0.68
N GLN A 124 5.69 -22.52 1.10
CA GLN A 124 4.97 -23.43 0.22
C GLN A 124 4.23 -22.56 -0.78
N ILE A 125 4.74 -22.51 -2.01
CA ILE A 125 4.01 -21.95 -3.16
C ILE A 125 2.90 -22.94 -3.50
N VAL A 126 1.86 -22.97 -2.66
CA VAL A 126 0.57 -23.54 -3.02
C VAL A 126 -0.06 -22.61 -4.05
N ARG A 127 -0.48 -23.21 -5.17
CA ARG A 127 -1.07 -22.60 -6.38
C ARG A 127 -1.37 -21.10 -6.26
N SER A 128 -0.58 -20.29 -6.95
CA SER A 128 -0.85 -18.93 -7.42
C SER A 128 -2.12 -18.28 -6.83
N GLY A 129 -2.08 -17.91 -5.54
CA GLY A 129 -3.23 -17.28 -4.88
C GLY A 129 -3.23 -17.39 -3.36
N GLU A 130 -2.79 -18.51 -2.79
CA GLU A 130 -2.82 -18.74 -1.35
C GLU A 130 -1.63 -18.05 -0.67
N THR A 131 -1.74 -16.74 -0.46
CA THR A 131 -0.81 -16.05 0.45
C THR A 131 -0.87 -16.71 1.83
N SER A 132 0.26 -16.86 2.51
CA SER A 132 0.35 -17.44 3.87
C SER A 132 -0.66 -16.81 4.85
N LEU A 133 -1.01 -15.54 4.63
CA LEU A 133 -2.03 -14.82 5.39
C LEU A 133 -3.46 -15.25 5.07
N GLU A 134 -3.79 -15.48 3.79
CA GLU A 134 -5.12 -15.94 3.39
C GLU A 134 -5.43 -17.31 4.00
N ALA A 135 -4.46 -18.22 4.01
CA ALA A 135 -4.63 -19.53 4.62
C ALA A 135 -4.90 -19.43 6.14
N LEU A 136 -4.16 -18.57 6.85
CA LEU A 136 -4.37 -18.32 8.28
C LEU A 136 -5.74 -17.68 8.55
N VAL A 137 -6.10 -16.65 7.78
CA VAL A 137 -7.40 -15.97 7.91
C VAL A 137 -8.56 -16.92 7.60
N ARG A 138 -8.42 -17.79 6.60
CA ARG A 138 -9.42 -18.81 6.27
C ARG A 138 -9.58 -19.81 7.42
N ASP A 139 -8.50 -20.24 8.05
CA ASP A 139 -8.57 -21.15 9.20
C ASP A 139 -9.30 -20.50 10.39
N MET A 140 -9.03 -19.22 10.63
CA MET A 140 -9.70 -18.45 11.68
C MET A 140 -11.17 -18.14 11.39
N LEU A 141 -11.54 -17.90 10.12
CA LEU A 141 -12.92 -17.57 9.72
C LEU A 141 -13.81 -18.80 9.52
N ARG A 142 -13.23 -19.99 9.28
CA ARG A 142 -13.98 -21.23 9.06
C ARG A 142 -14.99 -21.57 10.17
N PRO A 143 -14.66 -21.53 11.47
CA PRO A 143 -15.62 -21.87 12.52
C PRO A 143 -16.80 -20.88 12.59
N GLN A 144 -16.53 -19.59 12.44
CA GLN A 144 -17.56 -18.55 12.52
C GLN A 144 -18.52 -18.62 11.32
N LEU A 145 -17.98 -18.89 10.13
CA LEU A 145 -18.79 -19.09 8.92
C LEU A 145 -19.60 -20.38 9.00
N ALA A 146 -19.06 -21.46 9.57
CA ALA A 146 -19.79 -22.70 9.76
C ALA A 146 -20.99 -22.52 10.71
N GLU A 147 -20.78 -21.91 11.89
CA GLU A 147 -21.86 -21.61 12.83
C GLU A 147 -22.94 -20.70 12.21
N TRP A 148 -22.51 -19.71 11.42
CA TRP A 148 -23.45 -18.84 10.72
C TRP A 148 -24.25 -19.60 9.67
N LEU A 149 -23.61 -20.46 8.88
CA LEU A 149 -24.29 -21.28 7.87
C LEU A 149 -25.29 -22.24 8.52
N ASP A 150 -24.93 -22.92 9.60
CA ASP A 150 -25.82 -23.83 10.31
C ASP A 150 -27.09 -23.13 10.81
N ARG A 151 -26.98 -21.86 11.24
CA ARG A 151 -28.11 -21.05 11.71
C ARG A 151 -28.97 -20.46 10.59
N ASN A 152 -28.35 -20.03 9.49
CA ASN A 152 -29.02 -19.19 8.48
C ASN A 152 -29.39 -19.94 7.19
N LEU A 153 -28.76 -21.08 6.93
CA LEU A 153 -29.01 -21.87 5.74
C LEU A 153 -30.37 -22.60 5.77
N PRO A 154 -30.82 -23.21 6.88
CA PRO A 154 -32.14 -23.86 6.93
C PRO A 154 -33.31 -22.94 6.52
N PRO A 155 -33.50 -21.74 7.11
CA PRO A 155 -34.62 -20.87 6.74
C PRO A 155 -34.52 -20.31 5.32
N MET A 156 -33.31 -20.23 4.75
CA MET A 156 -33.11 -19.78 3.37
C MET A 156 -33.52 -20.85 2.36
N VAL A 157 -33.16 -22.10 2.64
CA VAL A 157 -33.56 -23.25 1.81
C VAL A 157 -35.06 -23.48 1.87
N GLU A 158 -35.69 -23.39 3.05
CA GLU A 158 -37.16 -23.54 3.17
C GLU A 158 -37.92 -22.54 2.30
N LYS A 159 -37.49 -21.27 2.26
CA LYS A 159 -38.09 -20.24 1.41
C LYS A 159 -37.93 -20.55 -0.08
N LEU A 160 -36.74 -21.01 -0.50
CA LEU A 160 -36.49 -21.40 -1.89
C LEU A 160 -37.33 -22.62 -2.29
N VAL A 161 -37.42 -23.63 -1.41
CA VAL A 161 -38.21 -24.83 -1.64
C VAL A 161 -39.70 -24.51 -1.68
N ALA A 162 -40.20 -23.66 -0.79
CA ALA A 162 -41.59 -23.21 -0.80
C ALA A 162 -41.93 -22.46 -2.10
N ALA A 163 -41.04 -21.59 -2.57
CA ALA A 163 -41.19 -20.91 -3.86
C ALA A 163 -41.17 -21.90 -5.04
N GLU A 164 -40.31 -22.92 -4.99
CA GLU A 164 -40.21 -23.94 -6.03
C GLU A 164 -41.44 -24.85 -6.07
N ILE A 165 -41.98 -25.26 -4.92
CA ILE A 165 -43.23 -26.03 -4.83
C ILE A 165 -44.40 -25.20 -5.36
N ALA A 166 -44.53 -23.93 -4.94
CA ALA A 166 -45.57 -23.05 -5.44
C ALA A 166 -45.53 -22.90 -6.97
N ARG A 167 -44.31 -22.79 -7.53
CA ARG A 167 -44.08 -22.73 -8.98
C ARG A 167 -44.52 -24.00 -9.70
N ILE A 168 -44.18 -25.19 -9.17
CA ILE A 168 -44.56 -26.48 -9.78
C ILE A 168 -46.07 -26.71 -9.70
N VAL A 169 -46.67 -26.40 -8.54
CA VAL A 169 -48.11 -26.58 -8.32
C VAL A 169 -48.92 -25.61 -9.18
N GLY A 170 -48.50 -24.34 -9.28
CA GLY A 170 -49.16 -23.34 -10.12
C GLY A 170 -49.02 -23.57 -11.63
N LYS A 171 -48.06 -24.41 -12.08
CA LYS A 171 -47.87 -24.78 -13.49
C LYS A 171 -48.66 -26.04 -13.90
N LYS A 172 -49.25 -26.77 -12.94
CA LYS A 172 -50.08 -27.97 -13.20
C LYS A 172 -51.59 -27.68 -13.10
N GLY A 173 -51.98 -26.42 -13.32
CA GLY A 173 -53.37 -25.96 -13.46
C GLY A 173 -53.61 -25.38 -14.84
#